data_AF-A0A8T6IA29-F1
#
_entry.id   AF-A0A8T6IA29-F1
#
_cell.length_a   1.000
_cell.length_b   1.000
_cell.length_c   1.000
_cell.angle_alpha   90.00
_cell.angle_beta   90.00
_cell.angle_gamma   90.00
#
_symmetry.space_group_name_H-M   'P 1'
#
loop_
_entity.id
_entity.type
_entity.pdbx_description
1 polymer ?
#
loop_
_entity_poly.entity_id
_entity_poly.type
_entity_poly.pdbx_seq_one_letter_code
_entity_poly.pdbx_strand_id
1 'polypeptide(L)' 'MDRIGRPIGWIRGARKAYAAVPPPVRDHMNTALTIAAHGTKAEIAKRLKSKSGIGTPRSDLNVVKTRLRRLRRELAK' A
#
# COMPACT_ATOMS: atom_id res chain seq x y z
N MET A 1 27.54 -7.12 10.73
CA MET A 1 26.12 -7.03 10.33
C MET A 1 25.52 -5.84 11.04
N ASP A 2 25.56 -4.69 10.38
CA ASP A 2 25.41 -3.42 11.06
C ASP A 2 23.94 -3.09 11.35
N ARG A 3 23.64 -2.72 12.60
CA ARG A 3 22.29 -2.45 13.12
C ARG A 3 21.83 -1.01 12.77
N ILE A 4 22.14 -0.52 11.57
CA ILE A 4 22.05 0.92 11.23
C ILE A 4 20.60 1.41 11.02
N GLY A 5 19.62 0.52 10.92
CA GLY A 5 18.20 0.87 10.73
C GLY A 5 17.39 0.82 12.01
N ARG A 6 16.39 1.70 12.17
CA ARG A 6 15.41 1.59 13.27
C ARG A 6 14.66 0.26 13.16
N PRO A 7 14.50 -0.52 14.25
CA PRO A 7 13.82 -1.79 14.20
C PRO A 7 12.33 -1.61 13.82
N ILE A 8 11.87 -2.35 12.82
CA ILE A 8 10.49 -2.32 12.32
C ILE A 8 9.61 -3.22 13.21
N GLY A 9 9.23 -2.73 14.40
CA GLY A 9 8.49 -3.52 15.39
C GLY A 9 7.03 -3.84 15.02
N TRP A 10 6.41 -3.00 14.18
CA TRP A 10 4.99 -3.10 13.83
C TRP A 10 4.68 -4.25 12.87
N ILE A 11 5.67 -4.82 12.16
CA ILE A 11 5.44 -5.92 11.21
C ILE A 11 5.18 -7.27 11.91
N ARG A 12 5.31 -7.35 13.24
CA ARG A 12 5.15 -8.60 14.00
C ARG A 12 3.83 -9.32 13.71
N GLY A 13 2.73 -8.58 13.58
CA GLY A 13 1.41 -9.15 13.28
C GLY A 13 1.30 -9.75 11.87
N ALA A 14 2.12 -9.28 10.92
CA ALA A 14 2.11 -9.74 9.53
C ALA A 14 3.14 -10.85 9.24
N ARG A 15 3.93 -11.29 10.24
CA ARG A 15 5.06 -12.21 10.04
C ARG A 15 4.66 -13.54 9.39
N LYS A 16 3.53 -14.14 9.81
CA LYS A 16 3.04 -15.42 9.24
C LYS A 16 2.67 -15.26 7.77
N ALA A 17 1.95 -14.20 7.42
CA ALA A 17 1.57 -13.91 6.03
C ALA A 17 2.79 -13.64 5.16
N TYR A 18 3.74 -12.86 5.67
CA TYR A 18 5.02 -12.60 5.00
C TYR A 18 5.81 -13.90 4.74
N ALA A 19 5.79 -14.84 5.68
CA ALA A 19 6.46 -16.13 5.52
C ALA A 19 5.83 -17.04 4.46
N ALA A 20 4.58 -16.81 4.05
CA ALA A 20 3.92 -17.54 2.97
C ALA A 20 4.22 -16.98 1.58
N VAL A 21 4.81 -15.78 1.49
CA VAL A 21 5.15 -15.12 0.22
C VAL A 21 6.37 -15.82 -0.43
N PRO A 22 6.39 -16.05 -1.75
CA PRO A 22 7.53 -16.64 -2.45
C PRO A 22 8.85 -15.86 -2.19
N PRO A 23 10.00 -16.55 -2.12
CA PRO A 23 11.30 -15.90 -1.89
C PRO A 23 11.60 -14.66 -2.76
N PRO A 24 11.43 -14.68 -4.10
CA PRO A 24 11.80 -13.51 -4.92
C PRO A 24 10.95 -12.26 -4.64
N VAL A 25 9.70 -12.45 -4.19
CA VAL A 25 8.81 -11.36 -3.79
C VAL A 25 9.20 -10.84 -2.41
N ARG A 26 9.62 -11.75 -1.53
CA ARG A 26 10.12 -11.44 -0.19
C ARG A 26 11.36 -10.55 -0.23
N ASP A 27 12.26 -10.78 -1.20
CA ASP A 27 13.45 -9.96 -1.40
C ASP A 27 13.09 -8.52 -1.75
N HIS A 28 12.13 -8.31 -2.66
CA HIS A 28 11.62 -6.96 -2.96
C HIS A 28 11.02 -6.27 -1.73
N MET A 29 10.26 -7.02 -0.91
CA MET A 29 9.72 -6.49 0.35
C MET A 29 10.85 -6.11 1.32
N ASN A 30 11.89 -6.93 1.44
CA ASN A 30 13.04 -6.68 2.33
C ASN A 30 13.82 -5.44 1.95
N THR A 31 14.05 -5.23 0.65
CA THR A 31 14.67 -4.00 0.15
C THR A 31 13.87 -2.78 0.56
N ALA A 32 12.54 -2.81 0.35
CA ALA A 32 11.68 -1.69 0.71
C ALA A 32 11.61 -1.44 2.23
N LEU A 33 11.57 -2.50 3.03
CA LEU A 33 11.59 -2.40 4.49
C LEU A 33 12.93 -1.84 5.00
N THR A 34 14.05 -2.25 4.41
CA THR A 34 15.38 -1.72 4.75
C THR A 34 15.45 -0.22 4.49
N ILE A 35 15.02 0.23 3.31
CA ILE A 35 14.93 1.66 2.95
C ILE A 35 14.07 2.43 3.98
N ALA A 36 12.93 1.86 4.38
CA ALA A 36 12.07 2.43 5.42
C ALA A 36 12.74 2.48 6.81
N ALA A 37 13.51 1.45 7.19
CA ALA A 37 14.26 1.42 8.46
C ALA A 37 15.35 2.50 8.52
N HIS A 38 15.90 2.90 7.37
CA HIS A 38 16.80 4.05 7.23
C HIS A 38 16.07 5.40 7.25
N GLY A 39 14.74 5.43 7.40
CA GLY A 39 13.94 6.66 7.43
C GLY A 39 13.67 7.26 6.06
N THR A 40 13.93 6.51 4.99
CA THR A 40 13.68 6.93 3.60
C THR A 40 12.48 6.19 3.02
N LYS A 41 12.02 6.61 1.83
CA LYS A 41 10.83 6.03 1.19
C LYS A 41 11.25 5.21 -0.02
N ALA A 42 10.90 3.93 -0.02
CA ALA A 42 11.12 3.06 -1.18
C ALA A 42 10.33 3.56 -2.40
N GLU A 43 10.90 3.36 -3.59
CA GLU A 43 10.29 3.79 -4.86
C GLU A 43 8.91 3.13 -5.06
N ILE A 44 8.82 1.83 -4.76
CA ILE A 44 7.58 1.05 -4.87
C ILE A 44 6.48 1.48 -3.88
N ALA A 45 6.80 2.32 -2.89
CA ALA A 45 5.85 2.73 -1.87
C ALA A 45 4.81 3.70 -2.46
N LYS A 46 3.56 3.26 -2.50
CA LYS A 46 2.44 4.11 -2.94
C LYS A 46 2.20 5.25 -1.95
N ARG A 47 2.12 6.47 -2.46
CA ARG A 47 1.75 7.66 -1.68
C ARG A 47 0.32 7.53 -1.14
N LEU A 48 0.14 7.75 0.16
CA LEU A 48 -1.18 7.85 0.76
C LEU A 48 -1.88 9.12 0.26
N LYS A 49 -3.08 8.98 -0.32
CA LYS A 49 -3.88 10.11 -0.83
C LYS A 49 -4.86 10.66 0.20
N SER A 50 -5.25 9.86 1.18
CA SER A 50 -6.23 10.24 2.19
C SER A 50 -5.54 10.82 3.42
N LYS A 51 -6.13 11.87 3.99
CA LYS A 51 -5.70 12.46 5.27
C LYS A 51 -6.33 11.76 6.48
N SER A 52 -7.35 10.93 6.27
CA SER A 52 -8.16 10.32 7.33
C SER A 52 -8.02 8.77 7.35
N GLY A 53 -6.86 8.25 6.93
CA GLY A 53 -6.57 6.81 6.96
C GLY A 53 -7.06 6.06 5.73
N ILE A 54 -7.79 4.95 5.94
CA ILE A 54 -8.20 4.01 4.88
C ILE A 54 -9.33 4.58 3.99
N GLY A 55 -10.05 5.59 4.47
CA GLY A 55 -11.18 6.18 3.73
C GLY A 55 -10.76 6.81 2.41
N THR A 56 -11.35 6.36 1.30
CA THR A 56 -11.17 6.97 -0.02
C THR A 56 -11.68 8.42 -0.01
N PRO A 57 -10.93 9.40 -0.55
CA PRO A 57 -11.36 10.79 -0.60
C PRO A 57 -12.74 10.97 -1.25
N ARG A 58 -13.54 11.91 -0.72
CA ARG A 58 -14.93 12.13 -1.19
C ARG A 58 -14.99 12.57 -2.65
N SER A 59 -13.98 13.31 -3.11
CA SER A 59 -13.79 13.68 -4.53
C SER A 59 -13.70 12.44 -5.42
N ASP A 60 -12.86 11.47 -5.05
CA ASP A 60 -12.61 10.26 -5.83
C ASP A 60 -13.86 9.37 -5.83
N LEU A 61 -14.56 9.27 -4.69
CA LEU A 61 -15.86 8.58 -4.58
C LEU A 61 -16.91 9.21 -5.50
N ASN A 62 -16.97 10.54 -5.61
CA ASN A 62 -17.91 11.23 -6.48
C ASN A 62 -17.65 10.92 -7.96
N VAL A 63 -16.38 10.85 -8.37
CA VAL A 63 -16.00 10.46 -9.74
C VAL A 63 -16.48 9.04 -10.05
N VAL A 64 -16.26 8.08 -9.14
CA VAL A 64 -16.73 6.70 -9.30
C VAL A 64 -18.25 6.65 -9.40
N LYS A 65 -18.98 7.34 -8.53
CA LYS A 65 -20.45 7.42 -8.58
C LYS A 65 -20.95 7.97 -9.92
N THR A 66 -20.32 9.02 -10.44
CA THR A 66 -20.66 9.59 -11.75
C THR A 66 -20.41 8.60 -12.87
N ARG A 67 -19.27 7.92 -12.89
CA ARG A 67 -18.94 6.88 -13.88
C ARG A 67 -19.94 5.72 -13.84
N LEU A 68 -20.29 5.24 -12.65
CA LEU A 68 -21.29 4.18 -12.47
C LEU A 68 -22.68 4.60 -12.97
N ARG A 69 -23.11 5.84 -12.70
CA ARG A 69 -24.38 6.37 -13.25
C ARG A 69 -24.38 6.44 -14.77
N ARG A 70 -23.23 6.78 -15.38
CA ARG A 70 -23.09 6.82 -16.84
C ARG A 70 -23.18 5.41 -17.44
N LEU A 71 -22.39 4.48 -16.91
CA LEU A 71 -22.40 3.08 -17.35
C LEU A 71 -23.79 2.45 -17.25
N ARG A 72 -24.51 2.70 -16.15
CA ARG A 72 -25.89 2.21 -15.99
C ARG A 72 -26.85 2.74 -17.05
N ARG A 73 -26.66 3.99 -17.52
CA ARG A 73 -27.47 4.54 -18.61
C ARG A 73 -27.11 3.92 -19.97
N GLU A 74 -25.83 3.70 -20.21
CA GLU A 74 -25.34 3.08 -21.45
C GLU A 74 -25.80 1.62 -21.59
N LEU A 75 -25.81 0.86 -20.48
CA LEU A 75 -26.26 -0.54 -20.46
C LEU A 75 -27.79 -0.72 -20.43
N ALA A 76 -28.55 0.32 -20.12
CA ALA A 76 -30.02 0.29 -20.10
C ALA A 76 -30.65 0.65 -21.46
N LYS A 77 -29.82 0.74 -22.50
CA LYS A 77 -30.18 1.06 -23.89
C LYS A 77 -30.06 -0.19 -24.73
#